data_AF-A0A1W1IA73-F1
#
_entry.id   AF-A0A1W1IA73-F1
#
_cell.length_a   1.000
_cell.length_b   1.000
_cell.length_c   1.000
_cell.angle_alpha   90.00
_cell.angle_beta   90.00
_cell.angle_gamma   90.00
#
_symmetry.space_group_name_H-M   'P 1'
#
loop_
_entity.id
_entity.type
_entity.pdbx_description
1 polymer ?
#
loop_
_entity_poly.entity_id
_entity_poly.type
_entity_poly.pdbx_seq_one_letter_code
_entity_poly.pdbx_strand_id
1 'polypeptide(L)'
;MSRFSGHCVVMGVKARPSQDGKRIFRNAVLYFEEDTSTLEASISDDHEHLYKLMEANKMKPCQITVNLREFKGQRFLDVTGYQPGLAAPGTKGPEK
;
A
#
# COMPACT_ATOMS: atom_id res chain seq x y z
N MET A 1 19.31 4.75 1.28
CA MET A 1 17.87 4.47 1.46
C MET A 1 17.68 2.97 1.39
N SER A 2 17.01 2.39 2.39
CA SER A 2 16.72 0.95 2.40
C SER A 2 15.40 0.70 1.68
N ARG A 3 15.43 -0.16 0.66
CA ARG A 3 14.28 -0.58 -0.14
C ARG A 3 13.85 -1.96 0.33
N PHE A 4 12.55 -2.13 0.59
CA PHE A 4 11.95 -3.38 1.00
C PHE A 4 10.83 -3.75 0.04
N SER A 5 10.65 -5.05 -0.20
CA SER A 5 9.54 -5.58 -0.99
C SER A 5 8.90 -6.72 -0.22
N GLY A 6 7.58 -6.84 -0.30
CA GLY A 6 6.84 -7.85 0.44
C GLY A 6 5.47 -8.14 -0.16
N HIS A 7 4.90 -9.29 0.22
CA HIS A 7 3.55 -9.68 -0.13
C HIS A 7 2.58 -9.20 0.94
N CYS A 8 1.48 -8.58 0.54
CA CYS A 8 0.46 -8.08 1.46
C CYS A 8 -0.88 -7.93 0.74
N VAL A 9 -1.92 -7.59 1.51
CA VAL A 9 -3.23 -7.17 1.00
C VAL A 9 -3.38 -5.67 1.25
N VAL A 10 -3.80 -4.91 0.23
CA VAL A 10 -4.19 -3.51 0.43
C VAL A 10 -5.62 -3.49 0.97
N MET A 11 -5.79 -3.17 2.24
CA MET A 11 -7.11 -3.09 2.88
C MET A 11 -7.87 -1.83 2.48
N GLY A 12 -7.14 -0.74 2.24
CA GLY A 12 -7.72 0.52 1.82
C GLY A 12 -6.66 1.56 1.52
N VAL A 13 -7.06 2.61 0.81
CA VAL A 13 -6.25 3.83 0.69
C VAL A 13 -7.04 5.02 1.24
N LYS A 14 -6.33 5.92 1.92
CA LYS A 14 -6.86 7.13 2.53
C LYS A 14 -6.23 8.32 1.82
N ALA A 15 -7.03 9.34 1.48
CA ALA A 15 -6.54 10.62 1.01
C ALA A 15 -7.01 11.71 1.97
N ARG A 16 -6.09 12.48 2.54
CA ARG A 16 -6.40 13.60 3.43
C ARG A 16 -5.70 14.87 2.95
N PRO A 17 -6.42 15.98 2.75
CA PRO A 17 -5.77 17.25 2.45
C PRO A 17 -4.90 17.70 3.62
N SER A 18 -3.79 18.36 3.31
CA SER A 18 -2.97 19.04 4.31
C SER A 18 -3.74 20.20 4.93
N GLN A 19 -3.34 20.62 6.12
CA GLN A 19 -3.98 21.72 6.85
C GLN A 19 -3.96 23.05 6.06
N ASP A 20 -2.95 23.24 5.20
CA ASP A 20 -2.82 24.40 4.31
C ASP A 20 -3.48 24.19 2.93
N GLY A 21 -4.09 23.02 2.68
CA GLY A 21 -4.75 22.66 1.42
C GLY A 21 -3.84 22.48 0.21
N LYS A 22 -2.51 22.63 0.37
CA LYS A 22 -1.55 22.61 -0.74
C LYS A 22 -1.12 21.21 -1.15
N ARG A 23 -1.32 20.20 -0.29
CA ARG A 23 -0.89 18.82 -0.51
C ARG A 23 -2.01 17.85 -0.15
N ILE A 24 -2.00 16.68 -0.79
CA ILE A 24 -2.92 15.59 -0.43
C ILE A 24 -2.06 14.44 0.08
N PHE A 25 -2.12 14.19 1.38
CA PHE A 25 -1.47 13.03 1.97
C PHE A 25 -2.26 11.77 1.63
N ARG A 26 -1.64 10.88 0.88
CA ARG A 26 -2.22 9.58 0.51
C ARG A 26 -1.51 8.49 1.29
N ASN A 27 -2.25 7.62 1.96
CA ASN A 27 -1.72 6.47 2.70
C ASN A 27 -2.43 5.19 2.25
N ALA A 28 -1.69 4.10 2.06
CA ALA A 28 -2.22 2.75 1.96
C ALA A 28 -2.21 2.07 3.32
N VAL A 29 -3.29 1.38 3.65
CA VAL A 29 -3.37 0.45 4.78
C VAL A 29 -3.05 -0.94 4.24
N LEU A 30 -1.92 -1.48 4.67
CA LEU A 30 -1.38 -2.76 4.27
C LEU A 30 -1.66 -3.78 5.37
N TYR A 31 -2.06 -4.98 4.98
CA TYR A 31 -2.25 -6.11 5.88
C TYR A 31 -1.32 -7.25 5.46
N PHE A 32 -0.55 -7.77 6.42
CA PHE A 32 0.36 -8.89 6.21
C PHE A 32 -0.25 -10.15 6.80
N GLU A 33 -0.54 -11.13 5.95
CA GLU A 33 -1.22 -12.37 6.36
C GLU A 33 -0.34 -13.25 7.27
N GLU A 34 0.99 -13.18 7.10
CA GLU A 34 1.95 -14.03 7.82
C GLU A 34 1.93 -13.81 9.33
N ASP A 35 1.77 -12.56 9.78
CA ASP A 35 1.80 -12.18 11.19
C ASP A 35 0.55 -11.41 11.64
N THR A 36 -0.47 -11.31 10.78
CA THR A 36 -1.72 -10.57 10.99
C THR A 36 -1.51 -9.09 11.31
N SER A 37 -0.35 -8.53 10.98
CA SER A 37 -0.03 -7.13 11.25
C SER A 37 -0.64 -6.19 10.21
N THR A 38 -0.82 -4.93 10.61
CA THR A 38 -1.23 -3.86 9.71
C THR A 38 -0.22 -2.73 9.76
N LEU A 39 -0.02 -2.08 8.61
CA LEU A 39 0.92 -0.98 8.47
C LEU A 39 0.36 0.10 7.57
N GLU A 40 0.62 1.36 7.90
CA GLU A 40 0.34 2.48 7.01
C GLU A 40 1.60 2.89 6.24
N ALA A 41 1.50 2.91 4.92
CA ALA A 41 2.56 3.40 4.04
C ALA A 41 2.07 4.61 3.24
N SER A 42 2.87 5.67 3.19
CA SER A 42 2.60 6.89 2.45
C SER A 42 2.80 6.67 0.95
N ILE A 43 2.00 7.35 0.14
CA ILE A 43 2.10 7.38 -1.32
C ILE A 43 2.39 8.82 -1.70
N SER A 44 3.55 9.06 -2.30
CA SER A 44 3.95 10.40 -2.75
C SER A 44 3.00 10.92 -3.84
N ASP A 45 2.87 12.24 -3.95
CA ASP A 45 2.14 12.91 -5.03
C ASP A 45 2.67 12.48 -6.42
N ASP A 46 3.98 12.26 -6.56
CA ASP A 46 4.62 11.78 -7.80
C ASP A 46 4.14 10.37 -8.23
N HIS A 47 3.55 9.64 -7.28
CA HIS A 47 3.09 8.26 -7.44
C HIS A 47 1.56 8.16 -7.35
N GLU A 48 0.81 9.21 -7.72
CA GLU A 48 -0.66 9.19 -7.71
C GLU A 48 -1.26 8.00 -8.49
N HIS A 49 -0.60 7.56 -9.57
CA HIS A 49 -1.01 6.39 -10.32
C HIS A 49 -1.03 5.10 -9.46
N LEU A 50 -0.09 4.95 -8.51
CA LEU A 50 -0.09 3.83 -7.57
C LEU A 50 -1.29 3.88 -6.63
N TYR A 51 -1.67 5.07 -6.16
CA TYR A 51 -2.88 5.24 -5.35
C TYR A 51 -4.13 4.75 -6.08
N LYS A 52 -4.30 5.12 -7.36
CA LYS A 52 -5.44 4.68 -8.17
C LYS A 52 -5.42 3.16 -8.40
N LEU A 53 -4.25 2.59 -8.68
CA LEU A 53 -4.08 1.15 -8.86
C LEU A 53 -4.41 0.37 -7.59
N MET A 54 -3.94 0.84 -6.44
CA MET A 54 -4.22 0.26 -5.12
C MET A 54 -5.70 0.35 -4.78
N GLU A 55 -6.34 1.50 -5.01
CA GLU A 55 -7.77 1.69 -4.80
C GLU A 55 -8.62 0.73 -5.65
N ALA A 56 -8.26 0.53 -6.92
CA ALA A 56 -8.94 -0.39 -7.82
C ALA A 56 -8.73 -1.88 -7.47
N ASN A 57 -7.72 -2.20 -6.66
CA ASN A 57 -7.32 -3.57 -6.32
C ASN A 57 -7.28 -3.82 -4.81
N LYS A 58 -8.08 -3.07 -4.04
CA LYS A 58 -8.28 -3.32 -2.61
C LYS A 58 -8.78 -4.74 -2.36
N MET A 59 -8.43 -5.26 -1.19
CA MET A 59 -8.79 -6.60 -0.72
C MET A 59 -8.26 -7.74 -1.61
N LYS A 60 -7.28 -7.46 -2.49
CA LYS A 60 -6.60 -8.45 -3.30
C LYS A 60 -5.13 -8.57 -2.86
N PRO A 61 -4.54 -9.77 -2.91
CA PRO A 61 -3.11 -9.95 -2.71
C PRO A 61 -2.31 -9.10 -3.70
N CYS A 62 -1.18 -8.59 -3.25
CA CYS A 62 -0.27 -7.79 -4.05
C CYS A 62 1.17 -7.91 -3.57
N GLN A 63 2.09 -7.48 -4.41
CA GLN A 63 3.47 -7.22 -4.02
C GLN A 63 3.68 -5.71 -3.97
N ILE A 64 4.19 -5.23 -2.84
CA ILE A 64 4.53 -3.83 -2.65
C ILE A 64 6.04 -3.65 -2.62
N THR A 65 6.49 -2.45 -2.99
CA THR A 65 7.84 -1.98 -2.73
C THR A 65 7.74 -0.68 -1.94
N VAL A 66 8.45 -0.62 -0.81
CA VAL A 66 8.51 0.54 0.07
C VAL A 66 9.95 0.98 0.31
N ASN A 67 10.13 2.27 0.48
CA ASN A 67 11.38 2.86 0.97
C ASN A 67 11.18 3.37 2.39
N LEU A 68 12.17 3.16 3.25
CA LEU A 68 12.21 3.77 4.58
C LEU A 68 12.81 5.18 4.46
N ARG A 69 12.03 6.18 4.88
CA ARG A 69 12.45 7.59 4.97
C ARG A 69 12.41 8.04 6.43
N GLU A 70 13.39 8.84 6.84
CA GLU A 70 13.41 9.51 8.13
C GLU A 70 13.23 11.02 7.92
N PHE A 71 12.32 11.63 8.69
CA PHE A 71 12.09 13.06 8.67
C PHE A 71 11.83 13.55 10.10
N LYS A 72 12.67 14.48 10.57
CA LYS A 72 12.61 15.03 11.94
C LYS A 72 12.59 13.94 13.04
N GLY A 73 13.39 12.89 12.86
CA GLY A 73 13.46 11.76 13.80
C GLY A 73 12.27 10.78 13.74
N GLN A 74 11.27 11.04 12.89
CA GLN A 74 10.17 10.12 12.65
C GLN A 74 10.42 9.31 11.37
N ARG A 75 10.12 8.03 11.42
CA ARG A 75 10.25 7.11 10.28
C ARG A 75 8.93 6.97 9.54
N PHE A 76 9.03 6.94 8.22
CA PHE A 76 7.92 6.82 7.28
C PHE A 76 8.26 5.74 6.26
N LEU A 77 7.25 5.00 5.84
CA LEU A 77 7.36 4.05 4.73
C LEU A 77 6.67 4.65 3.53
N ASP A 78 7.43 4.87 2.46
CA ASP A 78 6.91 5.43 1.22
C ASP A 78 6.78 4.32 0.17
N VAL A 79 5.58 4.11 -0.35
CA VAL A 79 5.33 3.19 -1.47
C VAL A 79 5.98 3.75 -2.73
N THR A 80 6.85 2.95 -3.34
CA THR A 80 7.54 3.27 -4.61
C THR A 80 7.27 2.27 -5.71
N GLY A 81 6.59 1.16 -5.40
CA GLY A 81 6.16 0.19 -6.39
C GLY A 81 4.97 -0.62 -5.90
N TYR A 82 4.10 -0.98 -6.84
CA TYR A 82 2.93 -1.80 -6.60
C TYR A 82 2.71 -2.73 -7.78
N GLN A 83 2.55 -4.01 -7.49
CA GLN A 83 2.18 -5.01 -8.48
C GLN A 83 0.97 -5.78 -7.93
N PRO A 84 -0.20 -5.69 -8.60
CA PRO A 84 -1.33 -6.53 -8.26
C PRO A 84 -0.89 -7.99 -8.31
N GLY A 85 -1.22 -8.76 -7.28
CA GLY A 85 -1.07 -10.20 -7.34
C GLY A 85 -2.03 -10.71 -8.39
N LEU A 86 -1.54 -11.52 -9.33
CA LEU A 86 -2.42 -12.39 -10.08
C LEU A 86 -3.17 -13.22 -9.04
N ALA A 87 -4.51 -13.16 -9.06
CA ALA A 87 -5.31 -14.05 -8.25
C ALA A 87 -4.74 -15.46 -8.45
N ALA A 88 -4.34 -16.13 -7.36
CA ALA A 88 -3.84 -17.48 -7.46
C ALA A 88 -4.88 -18.30 -8.24
N PRO A 89 -4.52 -18.98 -9.34
CA PRO A 89 -5.45 -19.88 -10.02
C PRO A 89 -5.68 -21.07 -9.08
N GLY A 90 -6.68 -20.99 -8.19
CA GLY A 90 -6.83 -22.02 -7.16
C GLY A 90 -8.01 -21.96 -6.20
N THR A 91 -8.74 -20.85 -6.05
CA THR A 91 -9.98 -20.87 -5.25
C THR A 91 -11.16 -21.36 -6.10
N LYS A 92 -11.19 -22.67 -6.35
CA LYS A 92 -12.47 -23.36 -6.57
C LYS A 92 -13.26 -23.20 -5.26
N GLY A 93 -14.23 -22.29 -5.25
CA GLY A 93 -15.27 -22.30 -4.22
C GLY A 93 -16.01 -23.64 -4.25
N PRO A 94 -16.52 -24.13 -3.11
CA PRO A 94 -17.20 -25.41 -3.07
C PRO A 94 -18.47 -25.33 -3.93
N GLU A 95 -18.55 -26.16 -4.97
CA GLU A 95 -19.82 -26.49 -5.61
C GLU A 95 -20.76 -27.04 -4.53
N LYS A 96 -21.94 -26.43 -4.42
CA LYS A 96 -23.12 -27.03 -3.79
C LYS A 96 -24.13 -27.31 -4.89
#